data_AF-A0A7K0FKY4-F1
#
_entry.id   AF-A0A7K0FKY4-F1
#
_cell.length_a   1.000
_cell.length_b   1.000
_cell.length_c   1.000
_cell.angle_alpha   90.00
_cell.angle_beta   90.00
_cell.angle_gamma   90.00
#
_symmetry.space_group_name_H-M   'P 1'
#
loop_
_entity.id
_entity.type
_entity.pdbx_description
1 polymer ?
#
loop_
_entity_poly.entity_id
_entity_poly.type
_entity_poly.pdbx_seq_one_letter_code
_entity_poly.pdbx_strand_id
1 'polypeptide(L)'
;MIFFEFYQIIVPKKTLLAKYPGGLEHFIKDIPNGTYTEDAELASVRFLKLDDINEFVDLLVKKGLHFHRDEFYSTDFAVFTGMGQWWITDWLHFNTAVCFLNEY
;
A
#
# COMPACT_ATOMS: atom_id res chain seq x y z
N MET A 1 -12.18 19.61 -4.43
CA MET A 1 -11.95 18.65 -5.54
C MET A 1 -12.01 17.27 -4.93
N ILE A 2 -12.87 16.39 -5.42
CA ILE A 2 -13.02 15.03 -4.89
C ILE A 2 -12.10 14.13 -5.72
N PHE A 3 -11.17 13.45 -5.07
CA PHE A 3 -10.27 12.50 -5.71
C PHE A 3 -10.74 11.09 -5.42
N PHE A 4 -11.04 10.31 -6.47
CA PHE A 4 -11.27 8.88 -6.35
C PHE A 4 -9.90 8.19 -6.35
N GLU A 5 -9.33 7.90 -5.19
CA GLU A 5 -8.05 7.20 -5.11
C GLU A 5 -8.28 5.71 -5.38
N PHE A 6 -7.68 5.18 -6.45
CA PHE A 6 -7.93 3.83 -6.94
C PHE A 6 -6.86 2.82 -6.52
N TYR A 7 -5.71 3.31 -6.04
CA TYR A 7 -4.59 2.47 -5.69
C TYR A 7 -4.12 2.78 -4.28
N GLN A 8 -3.87 1.73 -3.50
CA GLN A 8 -3.47 1.82 -2.11
C GLN A 8 -2.31 0.86 -1.88
N ILE A 9 -1.17 1.38 -1.44
CA ILE A 9 -0.10 0.54 -0.91
C ILE A 9 -0.35 0.30 0.57
N ILE A 10 -0.15 -0.95 0.98
CA ILE A 10 -0.23 -1.40 2.38
C ILE A 10 1.09 -2.07 2.71
N VAL A 11 1.72 -1.67 3.82
CA VAL A 11 3.02 -2.17 4.26
C VAL A 11 2.96 -2.46 5.77
N PRO A 12 3.41 -3.63 6.25
CA PRO A 12 3.57 -3.85 7.68
C PRO A 12 4.61 -2.90 8.27
N LYS A 13 4.28 -2.20 9.37
CA LYS A 13 5.19 -1.29 10.06
C LYS A 13 6.47 -2.00 10.52
N LYS A 14 6.36 -3.26 10.94
CA LYS A 14 7.52 -4.10 11.29
C LYS A 14 8.50 -4.27 10.12
N THR A 15 7.99 -4.35 8.89
CA THR A 15 8.80 -4.47 7.68
C THR A 15 9.51 -3.15 7.40
N LEU A 16 8.81 -2.01 7.54
CA LEU A 16 9.41 -0.69 7.39
C LEU A 16 10.54 -0.47 8.41
N LEU A 17 10.31 -0.81 9.69
CA LEU A 17 11.32 -0.69 10.74
C LEU A 17 12.54 -1.59 10.49
N ALA A 18 12.35 -2.78 9.92
CA ALA A 18 13.44 -3.74 9.69
C ALA A 18 14.23 -3.48 8.40
N LYS A 19 13.57 -3.03 7.32
CA LYS A 19 14.15 -3.00 5.97
C LYS A 19 14.27 -1.60 5.38
N TYR A 20 13.39 -0.67 5.73
CA TYR A 20 13.36 0.66 5.11
C TYR A 20 14.40 1.57 5.79
N PRO A 21 15.34 2.21 5.05
CA PRO A 21 16.34 3.10 5.64
C PRO A 21 15.70 4.28 6.39
N GLY A 22 15.94 4.35 7.69
CA GLY A 22 15.31 5.33 8.59
C GLY A 22 13.87 4.98 9.00
N GLY A 23 13.45 3.75 8.74
CA GLY A 23 12.21 3.17 9.23
C GLY A 23 10.95 3.91 8.78
N LEU A 24 9.94 3.88 9.63
CA LEU A 24 8.62 4.47 9.38
C LEU A 24 8.68 5.98 9.13
N GLU A 25 9.51 6.72 9.88
CA GLU A 25 9.60 8.17 9.73
C GLU A 25 10.09 8.59 8.35
N HIS A 26 11.08 7.87 7.81
CA HIS A 26 11.60 8.16 6.47
C HIS A 26 10.63 7.72 5.38
N PHE A 27 9.93 6.58 5.58
CA PHE A 27 8.83 6.19 4.70
C PHE A 27 7.77 7.30 4.59
N ILE A 28 7.35 7.90 5.72
CA ILE A 28 6.37 8.99 5.73
C ILE A 28 6.89 10.21 4.97
N LYS A 29 8.16 10.60 5.16
CA LYS A 29 8.78 11.74 4.47
C LYS A 29 8.90 11.55 2.96
N ASP A 30 9.02 10.31 2.51
CA ASP A 30 9.13 9.96 1.09
C ASP A 30 7.76 9.94 0.36
N ILE A 31 6.63 10.04 1.09
CA ILE A 31 5.28 10.06 0.49
C ILE A 31 5.00 11.40 -0.19
N PRO A 32 4.67 11.40 -1.51
CA PRO A 32 4.64 12.64 -2.29
C PRO A 32 3.35 13.45 -2.17
N ASN A 33 2.27 12.87 -1.63
CA ASN A 33 0.92 13.40 -1.79
C ASN A 33 0.12 13.52 -0.48
N GLY A 34 0.75 13.29 0.68
CA GLY A 34 0.12 13.48 1.98
C GLY A 34 -1.06 12.54 2.28
N THR A 35 -1.19 11.42 1.55
CA THR A 35 -2.31 10.46 1.73
C THR A 35 -2.02 9.38 2.76
N TYR A 36 -0.91 9.53 3.50
CA TYR A 36 -0.49 8.59 4.53
C TYR A 36 -1.60 8.32 5.55
N THR A 37 -1.77 7.06 5.88
CA THR A 37 -2.61 6.61 7.00
C THR A 37 -2.03 5.35 7.60
N GLU A 38 -2.42 5.03 8.82
CA GLU A 38 -1.92 3.88 9.55
C GLU A 38 -2.92 3.37 10.59
N ASP A 39 -2.75 2.11 10.98
CA ASP A 39 -3.33 1.54 12.19
C ASP A 39 -2.20 1.10 13.16
N ALA A 40 -2.46 0.16 14.07
CA ALA A 40 -1.45 -0.35 14.99
C ALA A 40 -0.28 -1.08 14.30
N GLU A 41 -0.53 -1.79 13.19
CA GLU A 41 0.41 -2.73 12.57
C GLU A 41 0.76 -2.39 11.11
N LEU A 42 -0.11 -1.67 10.42
CA LEU A 42 -0.03 -1.38 8.99
C LEU A 42 0.13 0.12 8.74
N ALA A 43 0.97 0.42 7.76
CA ALA A 43 1.13 1.73 7.15
C ALA A 43 0.54 1.69 5.73
N SER A 44 -0.05 2.79 5.29
CA SER A 44 -0.67 2.86 3.98
C SER A 44 -0.53 4.24 3.34
N VAL A 45 -0.50 4.24 2.01
CA VAL A 45 -0.46 5.43 1.15
C VAL A 45 -1.34 5.18 -0.07
N ARG A 46 -2.06 6.22 -0.52
CA ARG A 46 -3.02 6.13 -1.63
C ARG A 46 -2.58 6.99 -2.82
N PHE A 47 -2.91 6.53 -4.02
CA PHE A 47 -2.57 7.15 -5.28
C PHE A 47 -3.78 7.14 -6.23
N LEU A 48 -3.84 8.18 -7.06
CA LEU A 48 -4.88 8.34 -8.07
C LEU A 48 -4.46 7.74 -9.43
N LYS A 49 -3.21 7.98 -9.83
CA LYS A 49 -2.69 7.59 -11.14
C LYS A 49 -1.84 6.33 -11.04
N LEU A 50 -1.92 5.51 -12.08
CA LEU A 50 -1.11 4.29 -12.22
C LEU A 50 0.39 4.62 -12.26
N ASP A 51 0.78 5.71 -12.94
CA ASP A 51 2.17 6.13 -13.03
C ASP A 51 2.73 6.50 -11.65
N ASP A 52 1.98 7.28 -10.86
CA ASP A 52 2.42 7.69 -9.51
C ASP A 52 2.67 6.48 -8.59
N ILE A 53 1.79 5.47 -8.63
CA ILE A 53 2.00 4.26 -7.83
C ILE A 53 3.15 3.40 -8.36
N ASN A 54 3.34 3.31 -9.69
CA ASN A 54 4.47 2.59 -10.27
C ASN A 54 5.80 3.22 -9.85
N GLU A 55 5.90 4.55 -9.91
CA GLU A 55 7.07 5.28 -9.43
C GLU A 55 7.32 5.06 -7.94
N PHE A 56 6.25 5.02 -7.13
CA PHE A 56 6.38 4.75 -5.71
C PHE A 56 6.79 3.30 -5.43
N VAL A 57 6.28 2.31 -6.17
CA VAL A 57 6.75 0.92 -6.09
C VAL A 57 8.25 0.83 -6.40
N ASP A 58 8.71 1.50 -7.45
CA ASP A 58 10.14 1.55 -7.79
C ASP A 58 10.97 2.20 -6.67
N LEU A 59 10.44 3.23 -6.00
CA LEU A 59 11.05 3.83 -4.82
C LEU A 59 11.14 2.82 -3.65
N LEU A 60 10.07 2.07 -3.36
CA LEU A 60 10.07 1.06 -2.29
C LEU A 60 11.15 0.00 -2.52
N VAL A 61 11.31 -0.46 -3.76
CA VAL A 61 12.35 -1.42 -4.14
C VAL A 61 13.74 -0.82 -3.97
N LYS A 62 13.96 0.42 -4.42
CA LYS A 62 15.22 1.15 -4.22
C LYS A 62 15.55 1.35 -2.74
N LYS A 63 14.53 1.40 -1.88
CA LYS A 63 14.63 1.53 -0.42
C LYS A 63 14.69 0.17 0.29
N GLY A 64 14.84 -0.94 -0.44
CA GLY A 64 15.13 -2.26 0.11
C GLY A 64 13.91 -3.12 0.41
N LEU A 65 12.70 -2.72 0.02
CA LEU A 65 11.54 -3.61 0.08
C LEU A 65 11.55 -4.58 -1.10
N HIS A 66 11.18 -5.84 -0.84
CA HIS A 66 11.12 -6.89 -1.84
C HIS A 66 10.01 -6.63 -2.87
N PHE A 67 10.29 -6.81 -4.15
CA PHE A 67 9.29 -6.97 -5.21
C PHE A 67 9.89 -7.81 -6.34
N HIS A 68 9.18 -8.85 -6.75
CA HIS A 68 9.58 -9.70 -7.86
C HIS A 68 8.77 -9.31 -9.10
N ARG A 69 9.42 -8.67 -10.07
CA ARG A 69 8.72 -8.07 -11.23
C ARG A 69 8.11 -9.13 -12.16
N ASP A 70 8.82 -10.21 -12.44
CA ASP A 70 8.38 -11.21 -13.44
C ASP A 70 7.19 -12.06 -12.93
N GLU A 71 7.22 -12.42 -11.65
CA GLU A 71 6.15 -13.16 -10.96
C GLU A 71 5.09 -12.22 -10.33
N PHE A 72 5.29 -10.91 -10.45
CA PHE A 72 4.38 -9.87 -9.99
C PHE A 72 3.92 -10.04 -8.53
N TYR A 73 4.86 -10.18 -7.58
CA TYR A 73 4.53 -10.31 -6.15
C TYR A 73 5.54 -9.61 -5.22
N SER A 74 5.11 -9.36 -3.98
CA SER A 74 5.98 -8.87 -2.90
C SER A 74 5.64 -9.56 -1.58
N THR A 75 6.65 -9.87 -0.77
CA THR A 75 6.48 -10.30 0.62
C THR A 75 6.38 -9.13 1.60
N ASP A 76 6.72 -7.92 1.16
CA ASP A 76 6.96 -6.77 2.04
C ASP A 76 5.85 -5.74 1.99
N PHE A 77 5.10 -5.66 0.89
CA PHE A 77 3.96 -4.77 0.73
C PHE A 77 2.93 -5.36 -0.23
N ALA A 78 1.72 -4.81 -0.22
CA ALA A 78 0.66 -5.14 -1.17
C ALA A 78 0.14 -3.87 -1.82
N VAL A 79 -0.33 -3.99 -3.06
CA VAL A 79 -1.16 -2.97 -3.71
C VAL A 79 -2.59 -3.45 -3.74
N PHE A 80 -3.48 -2.62 -3.22
CA PHE A 80 -4.92 -2.81 -3.18
C PHE A 80 -5.59 -1.79 -4.10
N THR A 81 -6.63 -2.23 -4.81
CA THR A 81 -7.40 -1.38 -5.72
C THR A 81 -8.90 -1.57 -5.51
N GLY A 82 -9.71 -0.79 -6.23
CA GLY A 82 -11.16 -1.02 -6.31
C GLY A 82 -11.56 -2.41 -6.82
N MET A 83 -10.66 -3.15 -7.49
CA MET A 83 -10.89 -4.52 -7.96
C MET A 83 -10.26 -5.59 -7.05
N GLY A 84 -9.62 -5.19 -5.95
CA GLY A 84 -8.89 -6.08 -5.04
C GLY A 84 -7.37 -5.93 -5.13
N GLN A 85 -6.65 -6.94 -4.61
CA GLN A 85 -5.19 -6.96 -4.55
C GLN A 85 -4.56 -7.21 -5.92
N TRP A 86 -3.46 -6.52 -6.23
CA TRP A 86 -2.63 -6.83 -7.40
C TRP A 86 -1.90 -8.16 -7.26
N TRP A 87 -1.49 -8.50 -6.03
CA TRP A 87 -0.90 -9.79 -5.70
C TRP A 87 -1.32 -10.24 -4.31
N ILE A 88 -1.37 -11.56 -4.15
CA ILE A 88 -1.73 -12.19 -2.88
C ILE A 88 -0.53 -12.09 -1.94
N THR A 89 -0.80 -11.79 -0.68
CA THR A 89 0.20 -11.86 0.40
C THR A 89 -0.35 -12.67 1.56
N ASP A 90 0.50 -13.50 2.18
CA ASP A 90 0.06 -14.38 3.27
C ASP A 90 -0.32 -13.62 4.56
N TRP A 91 0.14 -12.36 4.68
CA TRP A 91 -0.02 -11.55 5.89
C TRP A 91 -1.19 -10.55 5.80
N LEU A 92 -1.70 -10.23 4.61
CA LEU A 92 -2.78 -9.26 4.45
C LEU A 92 -4.12 -9.96 4.30
N HIS A 93 -4.89 -9.98 5.39
CA HIS A 93 -6.27 -10.42 5.38
C HIS A 93 -7.20 -9.22 5.31
N PHE A 94 -8.24 -9.31 4.48
CA PHE A 94 -9.25 -8.26 4.34
C PHE A 94 -10.63 -8.89 4.19
N ASN A 95 -11.65 -8.16 4.65
CA ASN A 95 -13.06 -8.52 4.44
C ASN A 95 -13.70 -7.42 3.58
N THR A 96 -14.43 -7.81 2.56
CA THR A 96 -15.29 -6.89 1.82
C THR A 96 -16.70 -6.96 2.38
N ALA A 97 -17.26 -5.80 2.72
CA ALA A 97 -18.65 -5.66 3.09
C ALA A 97 -19.34 -4.78 2.06
N VAL A 98 -20.51 -5.21 1.60
CA VAL A 98 -21.39 -4.37 0.77
C VAL A 98 -22.41 -3.74 1.70
N CYS A 99 -22.59 -2.43 1.61
CA CYS A 99 -23.65 -1.76 2.34
C CYS A 99 -25.00 -2.19 1.75
N PHE A 100 -25.84 -2.83 2.57
CA PHE A 100 -27.23 -3.10 2.22
C PHE A 100 -28.10 -2.04 2.89
N LEU A 101 -28.98 -1.39 2.11
CA LEU A 101 -30.05 -0.60 2.69
C LEU A 101 -31.06 -1.59 3.29
N ASN A 102 -31.23 -1.58 4.62
CA ASN A 102 -32.33 -2.33 5.23
C ASN A 102 -33.61 -1.54 4.98
N GLU A 103 -34.41 -1.98 4.02
CA GLU A 103 -35.79 -1.51 3.86
C GLU A 103 -36.62 -2.11 5.01
N TYR A 104 -36.96 -1.28 6.01
CA TYR A 104 -37.92 -1.60 7.06
C TYR A 104 -39.32 -1.15 6.66
#